data_AF-A0A0D2L8W6-F1
#
_entry.id   AF-A0A0D2L8W6-F1
#
_cell.length_a   1.000
_cell.length_b   1.000
_cell.length_c   1.000
_cell.angle_alpha   90.00
_cell.angle_beta   90.00
_cell.angle_gamma   90.00
#
_symmetry.space_group_name_H-M   'P 1'
#
loop_
_entity.id
_entity.type
_entity.pdbx_description
1 polymer ?
#
loop_
_entity_poly.entity_id
_entity_poly.type
_entity_poly.pdbx_seq_one_letter_code
_entity_poly.pdbx_strand_id
1 'polypeptide(L)'
;MSSNSSDESDYVETKPRRVLKTRPRKRVKYSEPRPTTFEFPLQSLLSILHAQHSDEDSDADDFQSLFDPILVEYLQSRAISEKISVEINEEGARIRPLRHSEIVSSIARLSLIEDPSSSDIITLRKLKLERERNHAGFKGTTIEGLAIPLVPLPATSSNPSVNPEVLEALYSIKSTPFANSFLARLHGQKALLPEGLLGIDWETRTPWMNLMNDIRDHYSFSHPDRECPAAEPAPITYSTLQASQLPQINDLLARSFWAGIDVSDSLEYWPERSTVVAMYKKIIVGVAIISSPIQTYITYLAVKAGWDKAQIARTMLYHLIKMNPTRDFTLHVSTNNSAMLLYNQFGFKAEGFVANFYSAYLDPNSRASKNAYMLRLRHV
;
A
#
# COMPACT_ATOMS: atom_id res chain seq x y z
N MET A 1 -56.23 34.30 -32.39
CA MET A 1 -55.48 34.24 -33.66
C MET A 1 -54.06 34.66 -33.34
N SER A 2 -53.15 33.70 -33.42
CA SER A 2 -51.76 33.77 -32.99
C SER A 2 -50.91 34.62 -33.93
N SER A 3 -50.28 35.66 -33.37
CA SER A 3 -49.21 36.44 -33.98
C SER A 3 -47.87 35.75 -33.76
N ASN A 4 -47.20 35.40 -34.87
CA ASN A 4 -45.80 35.05 -34.92
C ASN A 4 -44.94 36.29 -34.63
N SER A 5 -44.02 36.18 -33.67
CA SER A 5 -42.76 36.93 -33.69
C SER A 5 -41.64 35.94 -33.41
N SER A 6 -40.86 35.72 -34.44
CA SER A 6 -39.62 34.96 -34.48
C SER A 6 -38.64 35.52 -33.45
N ASP A 7 -38.09 34.67 -32.59
CA ASP A 7 -36.89 34.98 -31.84
C ASP A 7 -35.86 33.86 -32.03
N GLU A 8 -34.67 34.34 -32.36
CA GLU A 8 -33.50 33.65 -32.88
C GLU A 8 -32.84 32.78 -31.81
N SER A 9 -32.75 31.47 -32.05
CA SER A 9 -31.99 30.56 -31.19
C SER A 9 -30.51 30.56 -31.61
N ASP A 10 -29.68 31.32 -30.90
CA ASP A 10 -28.22 31.20 -30.95
C ASP A 10 -27.78 29.88 -30.29
N TYR A 11 -27.56 28.86 -31.13
CA TYR A 11 -26.98 27.59 -30.74
C TYR A 11 -25.45 27.69 -30.87
N VAL A 12 -24.74 27.92 -29.75
CA VAL A 12 -23.27 27.91 -29.73
C VAL A 12 -22.77 26.47 -29.69
N GLU A 13 -22.48 25.94 -30.87
CA GLU A 13 -21.86 24.63 -31.08
C GLU A 13 -20.38 24.69 -30.66
N THR A 14 -20.05 24.10 -29.50
CA THR A 14 -18.66 24.01 -29.02
C THR A 14 -17.90 22.94 -29.80
N LYS A 15 -17.04 23.40 -30.73
CA LYS A 15 -16.17 22.57 -31.56
C LYS A 15 -15.27 21.65 -30.72
N PRO A 16 -15.14 20.36 -31.06
CA PRO A 16 -14.18 19.48 -30.40
C PRO A 16 -12.75 19.92 -30.70
N ARG A 17 -11.95 20.07 -29.64
CA ARG A 17 -10.55 20.48 -29.66
C ARG A 17 -9.73 19.45 -30.45
N ARG A 18 -9.26 19.83 -31.65
CA ARG A 18 -8.34 19.04 -32.48
C ARG A 18 -7.08 18.70 -31.70
N VAL A 19 -6.92 17.42 -31.36
CA VAL A 19 -5.65 16.86 -30.87
C VAL A 19 -4.66 16.88 -32.03
N LEU A 20 -3.64 17.71 -31.94
CA LEU A 20 -2.50 17.71 -32.84
C LEU A 20 -1.76 16.38 -32.69
N LYS A 21 -1.89 15.50 -33.69
CA LYS A 21 -1.08 14.30 -33.84
C LYS A 21 0.38 14.71 -34.01
N THR A 22 1.15 14.62 -32.94
CA THR A 22 2.60 14.70 -32.97
C THR A 22 3.14 13.53 -33.80
N ARG A 23 3.78 13.86 -34.92
CA ARG A 23 4.47 12.89 -35.78
C ARG A 23 5.59 12.20 -34.97
N PRO A 24 5.75 10.87 -35.07
CA PRO A 24 6.85 10.18 -34.42
C PRO A 24 8.17 10.64 -35.05
N ARG A 25 9.03 11.27 -34.24
CA ARG A 25 10.41 11.58 -34.64
C ARG A 25 11.13 10.26 -34.90
N LYS A 26 11.59 10.06 -36.15
CA LYS A 26 12.54 9.00 -36.52
C LYS A 26 13.76 9.13 -35.61
N ARG A 27 13.89 8.17 -34.68
CA ARG A 27 15.06 8.02 -33.82
C ARG A 27 16.19 7.48 -34.69
N VAL A 28 17.15 8.33 -35.02
CA VAL A 28 18.44 7.91 -35.59
C VAL A 28 19.09 7.01 -34.55
N LYS A 29 19.21 5.71 -34.87
CA LYS A 29 20.00 4.76 -34.08
C LYS A 29 21.47 5.13 -34.25
N TYR A 30 22.04 5.82 -33.27
CA TYR A 30 23.47 5.69 -33.03
C TYR A 30 23.69 4.28 -32.48
N SER A 31 24.34 3.44 -33.28
CA SER A 31 24.89 2.17 -32.83
C SER A 31 26.18 2.46 -32.09
N GLU A 32 26.09 2.67 -30.78
CA GLU A 32 27.26 2.47 -29.93
C GLU A 32 27.60 0.98 -29.92
N PRO A 33 28.89 0.61 -30.04
CA PRO A 33 29.31 -0.78 -29.96
C PRO A 33 28.95 -1.30 -28.57
N ARG A 34 28.06 -2.29 -28.51
CA ARG A 34 27.80 -3.04 -27.27
C ARG A 34 29.15 -3.52 -26.74
N PRO A 35 29.48 -3.31 -25.45
CA PRO A 35 30.57 -4.06 -24.86
C PRO A 35 30.20 -5.53 -25.03
N THR A 36 31.08 -6.26 -25.72
CA THR A 36 30.94 -7.70 -25.94
C THR A 36 30.65 -8.34 -24.60
N THR A 37 29.43 -8.82 -24.40
CA THR A 37 29.13 -9.78 -23.35
C THR A 37 30.05 -10.95 -23.61
N PHE A 38 31.10 -11.07 -22.80
CA PHE A 38 31.92 -12.28 -22.77
C PHE A 38 30.97 -13.39 -22.35
N GLU A 39 30.51 -14.17 -23.32
CA GLU A 39 29.79 -15.40 -23.07
C GLU A 39 30.78 -16.31 -22.37
N PHE A 40 30.52 -16.58 -21.09
CA PHE A 40 31.18 -17.69 -20.42
C PHE A 40 30.94 -18.93 -21.30
N PRO A 41 31.97 -19.66 -21.74
CA PRO A 41 31.78 -20.80 -22.63
C PRO A 41 31.10 -21.92 -21.84
N LEU A 42 29.77 -21.83 -21.75
CA LEU A 42 28.91 -22.83 -21.11
C LEU A 42 29.03 -24.19 -21.83
N GLN A 43 29.61 -24.23 -23.03
CA GLN A 43 29.89 -25.46 -23.76
C GLN A 43 30.80 -26.42 -23.00
N SER A 44 31.82 -25.95 -22.28
CA SER A 44 32.67 -26.80 -21.44
C SER A 44 31.84 -27.49 -20.36
N LEU A 45 31.03 -26.71 -19.65
CA LEU A 45 30.18 -27.17 -18.54
C LEU A 45 29.04 -28.07 -19.01
N LEU A 46 28.41 -27.73 -20.15
CA LEU A 46 27.36 -28.53 -20.77
C LEU A 46 27.91 -29.84 -21.35
N SER A 47 29.14 -29.86 -21.87
CA SER A 47 29.76 -31.08 -22.39
C SER A 47 30.07 -32.11 -21.30
N ILE A 48 30.47 -31.64 -20.11
CA ILE A 48 30.74 -32.48 -18.95
C ILE A 48 29.43 -33.02 -18.37
N LEU A 49 28.39 -32.18 -18.24
CA LEU A 49 27.05 -32.63 -17.82
C LEU A 49 26.43 -33.62 -18.81
N HIS A 50 26.66 -33.44 -20.11
CA HIS A 50 26.19 -34.38 -21.14
C HIS A 50 26.93 -35.72 -21.11
N ALA A 51 28.22 -35.74 -20.78
CA ALA A 51 29.01 -36.97 -20.67
C ALA A 51 28.63 -37.81 -19.43
N GLN A 52 28.17 -37.18 -18.35
CA GLN A 52 27.76 -37.88 -17.13
C GLN A 52 26.34 -38.45 -17.16
N HIS A 53 25.47 -38.00 -18.07
CA HIS A 53 24.12 -38.56 -18.23
C HIS A 53 24.09 -39.83 -19.11
N SER A 54 25.22 -40.26 -19.67
CA SER A 54 25.30 -41.48 -20.50
C SER A 54 25.77 -42.73 -19.77
N ASP A 55 26.35 -42.62 -18.57
CA ASP A 55 26.83 -43.76 -17.78
C ASP A 55 26.05 -43.83 -16.45
N GLU A 56 25.08 -44.74 -16.36
CA GLU A 56 24.17 -44.88 -15.20
C GLU A 56 24.78 -45.57 -13.96
N ASP A 57 26.07 -45.91 -13.94
CA ASP A 57 26.66 -46.78 -12.90
C ASP A 57 27.97 -46.26 -12.26
N SER A 58 27.99 -45.03 -11.73
CA SER A 58 29.12 -44.60 -10.86
C SER A 58 28.66 -43.76 -9.66
N ASP A 59 28.41 -44.45 -8.55
CA ASP A 59 28.34 -43.87 -7.21
C ASP A 59 29.75 -43.44 -6.75
N ALA A 60 30.18 -42.23 -7.13
CA ALA A 60 31.11 -41.35 -6.38
C ALA A 60 31.78 -40.29 -7.29
N ASP A 61 31.02 -39.38 -7.89
CA ASP A 61 31.60 -38.17 -8.49
C ASP A 61 31.50 -37.01 -7.49
N ASP A 62 32.51 -36.87 -6.64
CA ASP A 62 32.67 -35.73 -5.74
C ASP A 62 32.66 -34.42 -6.55
N PHE A 63 31.94 -33.39 -6.06
CA PHE A 63 31.88 -32.05 -6.67
C PHE A 63 33.24 -31.50 -7.12
N GLN A 64 34.30 -31.88 -6.40
CA GLN A 64 35.69 -31.52 -6.69
C GLN A 64 36.17 -32.05 -8.06
N SER A 65 35.85 -33.30 -8.41
CA SER A 65 36.27 -33.91 -9.70
C SER A 65 35.62 -33.22 -10.90
N LEU A 66 34.39 -32.73 -10.70
CA LEU A 66 33.64 -31.96 -11.69
C LEU A 66 34.11 -30.52 -11.84
N PHE A 67 34.53 -29.90 -10.75
CA PHE A 67 34.85 -28.48 -10.71
C PHE A 67 36.32 -28.19 -11.04
N ASP A 68 37.25 -29.06 -10.66
CA ASP A 68 38.70 -28.87 -10.88
C ASP A 68 39.10 -28.61 -12.35
N PRO A 69 38.49 -29.25 -13.38
CA PRO A 69 38.80 -28.96 -14.79
C PRO A 69 38.36 -27.55 -15.22
N ILE A 70 37.21 -27.09 -14.71
CA ILE A 70 36.59 -25.80 -15.06
C ILE A 70 37.20 -24.66 -14.23
N LEU A 71 37.77 -24.98 -13.06
CA LEU A 71 38.34 -24.01 -12.13
C LEU A 71 39.40 -23.13 -12.78
N VAL A 72 40.29 -23.71 -13.59
CA VAL A 72 41.37 -22.95 -14.26
C VAL A 72 40.79 -21.96 -15.26
N GLU A 73 39.82 -22.39 -16.07
CA GLU A 73 39.12 -21.54 -17.06
C GLU A 73 38.30 -20.44 -16.36
N TYR A 74 37.64 -20.78 -15.25
CA TYR A 74 36.91 -19.83 -14.42
C TYR A 74 37.85 -18.77 -13.81
N LEU A 75 39.01 -19.16 -13.28
CA LEU A 75 39.99 -18.23 -12.72
C LEU A 75 40.58 -17.31 -13.79
N GLN A 76 40.82 -17.82 -15.01
CA GLN A 76 41.30 -17.03 -16.14
C GLN A 76 40.24 -16.03 -16.63
N SER A 77 39.01 -16.47 -16.88
CA SER A 77 37.90 -15.60 -17.29
C SER A 77 37.62 -14.52 -16.23
N ARG A 78 37.69 -14.89 -14.95
CA ARG A 78 37.61 -13.95 -13.82
C ARG A 78 38.73 -12.90 -13.86
N ALA A 79 39.99 -13.31 -14.05
CA ALA A 79 41.12 -12.38 -14.12
C ALA A 79 40.99 -11.42 -15.31
N ILE A 80 40.43 -11.87 -16.43
CA ILE A 80 40.14 -11.04 -17.60
C ILE A 80 39.04 -10.03 -17.29
N SER A 81 37.91 -10.48 -16.71
CA SER A 81 36.82 -9.59 -16.30
C SER A 81 37.29 -8.52 -15.34
N GLU A 82 38.19 -8.86 -14.43
CA GLU A 82 38.75 -7.91 -13.47
C GLU A 82 39.61 -6.85 -14.12
N LYS A 83 40.45 -7.24 -15.09
CA LYS A 83 41.24 -6.29 -15.88
C LYS A 83 40.37 -5.32 -16.68
N ILE A 84 39.21 -5.77 -17.16
CA ILE A 84 38.25 -4.94 -17.90
C ILE A 84 37.55 -3.94 -16.97
N SER A 85 37.23 -4.36 -15.73
CA SER A 85 36.56 -3.51 -14.74
C SER A 85 37.47 -2.50 -14.02
N VAL A 86 38.72 -2.35 -14.46
CA VAL A 86 39.65 -1.39 -13.85
C VAL A 86 39.37 0.00 -14.38
N GLU A 87 39.01 0.91 -13.48
CA GLU A 87 38.86 2.34 -13.73
C GLU A 87 40.08 3.08 -13.17
N ILE A 88 40.37 4.27 -13.72
CA ILE A 88 41.45 5.12 -13.23
C ILE A 88 40.81 6.28 -12.45
N ASN A 89 41.16 6.40 -11.17
CA ASN A 89 40.73 7.51 -10.33
C ASN A 89 41.32 8.85 -10.78
N GLU A 90 40.77 9.95 -10.26
CA GLU A 90 41.26 11.31 -10.45
C GLU A 90 42.75 11.49 -10.05
N GLU A 91 43.25 10.65 -9.14
CA GLU A 91 44.64 10.61 -8.68
C GLU A 91 45.55 9.69 -9.54
N GLY A 92 45.04 9.14 -10.65
CA GLY A 92 45.78 8.23 -11.53
C GLY A 92 45.91 6.79 -11.03
N ALA A 93 45.33 6.47 -9.87
CA ALA A 93 45.34 5.13 -9.31
C ALA A 93 44.32 4.21 -10.01
N ARG A 94 44.72 2.97 -10.31
CA ARG A 94 43.84 1.94 -10.87
C ARG A 94 42.95 1.37 -9.77
N ILE A 95 41.65 1.64 -9.86
CA ILE A 95 40.63 1.07 -8.96
C ILE A 95 39.79 0.03 -9.67
N ARG A 96 39.22 -0.89 -8.89
CA ARG A 96 38.23 -1.85 -9.37
C ARG A 96 37.11 -1.98 -8.35
N PRO A 97 35.89 -2.38 -8.75
CA PRO A 97 34.84 -2.72 -7.81
C PRO A 97 35.27 -3.88 -6.90
N LEU A 98 34.82 -3.82 -5.65
CA LEU A 98 35.09 -4.86 -4.65
C LEU A 98 34.24 -6.11 -4.94
N ARG A 99 34.82 -7.29 -4.75
CA ARG A 99 34.09 -8.56 -4.90
C ARG A 99 33.13 -8.78 -3.73
N HIS A 100 32.10 -9.58 -3.94
CA HIS A 100 31.19 -9.97 -2.85
C HIS A 100 31.94 -10.56 -1.63
N SER A 101 32.90 -11.46 -1.85
CA SER A 101 33.72 -12.03 -0.77
C SER A 101 34.59 -10.97 -0.07
N GLU A 102 35.11 -10.01 -0.82
CA GLU A 102 35.92 -8.91 -0.29
C GLU A 102 35.03 -7.98 0.56
N ILE A 103 33.86 -7.60 0.06
CA ILE A 103 32.86 -6.81 0.80
C ILE A 103 32.49 -7.49 2.11
N VAL A 104 32.18 -8.78 2.09
CA VAL A 104 31.85 -9.54 3.31
C VAL A 104 33.04 -9.56 4.29
N SER A 105 34.26 -9.81 3.80
CA SER A 105 35.46 -9.80 4.65
C SER A 105 35.77 -8.41 5.23
N SER A 106 35.58 -7.35 4.45
CA SER A 106 35.78 -5.97 4.87
C SER A 106 34.73 -5.53 5.89
N ILE A 107 33.46 -5.92 5.72
CA ILE A 107 32.41 -5.68 6.71
C ILE A 107 32.75 -6.39 8.01
N ALA A 108 33.12 -7.68 7.96
CA ALA A 108 33.49 -8.46 9.15
C ALA A 108 34.68 -7.84 9.89
N ARG A 109 35.71 -7.40 9.15
CA ARG A 109 36.88 -6.72 9.72
C ARG A 109 36.52 -5.38 10.37
N LEU A 110 35.73 -4.55 9.69
CA LEU A 110 35.33 -3.22 10.19
C LEU A 110 34.35 -3.31 11.36
N SER A 111 33.58 -4.39 11.49
CA SER A 111 32.67 -4.60 12.64
C SER A 111 33.38 -5.03 13.93
N LEU A 112 34.63 -5.49 13.85
CA LEU A 112 35.42 -5.93 15.00
C LEU A 112 36.24 -4.79 15.64
N ILE A 113 36.22 -3.60 15.05
CA ILE A 113 36.96 -2.43 15.57
C ILE A 113 36.09 -1.77 16.65
N GLU A 114 36.58 -1.70 17.88
CA GLU A 114 35.85 -1.14 19.04
C GLU A 114 35.66 0.38 18.94
N ASP A 115 36.66 1.11 18.40
CA ASP A 115 36.60 2.57 18.18
C ASP A 115 36.84 2.92 16.70
N PRO A 116 35.80 2.88 15.84
CA PRO A 116 35.96 3.15 14.41
C PRO A 116 36.15 4.64 14.14
N SER A 117 37.11 4.98 13.27
CA SER A 117 37.25 6.33 12.74
C SER A 117 35.99 6.75 11.97
N SER A 118 35.75 8.06 11.81
CA SER A 118 34.64 8.58 11.01
C SER A 118 34.67 8.05 9.56
N SER A 119 35.87 7.86 9.00
CA SER A 119 36.08 7.20 7.71
C SER A 119 35.59 5.75 7.70
N ASP A 120 35.79 5.02 8.79
CA ASP A 120 35.51 3.59 8.92
C ASP A 120 34.01 3.36 9.05
N ILE A 121 33.32 4.24 9.77
CA ILE A 121 31.86 4.23 9.87
C ILE A 121 31.22 4.49 8.50
N ILE A 122 31.75 5.45 7.74
CA ILE A 122 31.25 5.78 6.39
C ILE A 122 31.49 4.62 5.43
N THR A 123 32.68 4.02 5.44
CA THR A 123 33.00 2.88 4.58
C THR A 123 32.15 1.66 4.94
N LEU A 124 32.00 1.32 6.23
CA LEU A 124 31.12 0.25 6.70
C LEU A 124 29.68 0.46 6.23
N ARG A 125 29.14 1.68 6.37
CA ARG A 125 27.78 2.01 5.92
C ARG A 125 27.63 1.85 4.42
N LYS A 126 28.61 2.32 3.62
CA LYS A 126 28.58 2.18 2.16
C LYS A 126 28.64 0.72 1.73
N LEU A 127 29.50 -0.10 2.35
CA LEU A 127 29.63 -1.52 2.05
C LEU A 127 28.36 -2.31 2.42
N LYS A 128 27.72 -2.03 3.57
CA LYS A 128 26.43 -2.64 3.93
C LYS A 128 25.34 -2.28 2.93
N LEU A 129 25.28 -1.01 2.52
CA LEU A 129 24.30 -0.54 1.55
C LEU A 129 24.50 -1.19 0.17
N GLU A 130 25.75 -1.34 -0.26
CA GLU A 130 26.11 -2.02 -1.51
C GLU A 130 25.72 -3.50 -1.50
N ARG A 131 25.90 -4.20 -0.37
CA ARG A 131 25.42 -5.57 -0.17
C ARG A 131 23.91 -5.67 -0.39
N GLU A 132 23.13 -4.78 0.22
CA GLU A 132 21.67 -4.74 0.05
C GLU A 132 21.25 -4.42 -1.38
N ARG A 133 21.93 -3.48 -2.04
CA ARG A 133 21.67 -3.15 -3.46
C ARG A 133 21.92 -4.33 -4.38
N ASN A 134 23.01 -5.05 -4.17
CA ASN A 134 23.35 -6.25 -4.94
C ASN A 134 22.31 -7.34 -4.72
N HIS A 135 21.82 -7.52 -3.47
CA HIS A 135 20.77 -8.48 -3.18
C HIS A 135 19.43 -8.10 -3.86
N ALA A 136 19.11 -6.81 -3.92
CA ALA A 136 17.92 -6.29 -4.59
C ALA A 136 18.04 -6.21 -6.13
N GLY A 137 19.17 -6.61 -6.72
CA GLY A 137 19.40 -6.50 -8.16
C GLY A 137 19.46 -5.05 -8.67
N PHE A 138 19.71 -4.08 -7.79
CA PHE A 138 19.73 -2.66 -8.13
C PHE A 138 21.04 -2.30 -8.84
N LYS A 139 21.00 -2.24 -10.17
CA LYS A 139 22.10 -1.66 -10.96
C LYS A 139 22.06 -0.15 -10.76
N GLY A 140 23.11 0.40 -10.14
CA GLY A 140 23.19 1.83 -9.83
C GLY A 140 22.86 2.69 -11.05
N THR A 141 22.07 3.75 -10.84
CA THR A 141 21.95 4.81 -11.83
C THR A 141 23.31 5.51 -11.88
N THR A 142 24.11 5.25 -12.91
CA THR A 142 25.23 6.11 -13.27
C THR A 142 24.62 7.48 -13.54
N ILE A 143 24.81 8.41 -12.62
CA ILE A 143 24.49 9.81 -12.88
C ILE A 143 25.60 10.27 -13.82
N GLU A 144 25.40 10.04 -15.10
CA GLU A 144 26.22 10.64 -16.13
C GLU A 144 26.01 12.15 -16.01
N GLY A 145 26.96 12.82 -15.39
CA GLY A 145 27.02 14.27 -15.38
C GLY A 145 27.03 14.72 -16.84
N LEU A 146 26.00 15.46 -17.25
CA LEU A 146 26.02 16.13 -18.54
C LEU A 146 27.32 16.94 -18.61
N ALA A 147 28.14 16.69 -19.64
CA ALA A 147 29.38 17.41 -19.93
C ALA A 147 29.10 18.85 -20.40
N ILE A 148 28.32 19.57 -19.61
CA ILE A 148 28.08 21.00 -19.74
C ILE A 148 29.22 21.66 -18.97
N PRO A 149 29.91 22.67 -19.53
CA PRO A 149 30.87 23.45 -18.76
C PRO A 149 30.17 23.96 -17.51
N LEU A 150 30.63 23.51 -16.34
CA LEU A 150 30.07 23.89 -15.05
C LEU A 150 30.19 25.40 -14.93
N VAL A 151 29.08 26.10 -15.19
CA VAL A 151 28.97 27.52 -14.86
C VAL A 151 29.04 27.56 -13.34
N PRO A 152 30.09 28.16 -12.74
CA PRO A 152 30.12 28.34 -11.31
C PRO A 152 28.84 29.08 -10.93
N LEU A 153 28.05 28.48 -10.03
CA LEU A 153 26.86 29.14 -9.50
C LEU A 153 27.30 30.54 -9.06
N PRO A 154 26.67 31.61 -9.57
CA PRO A 154 27.02 32.96 -9.16
C PRO A 154 26.99 32.96 -7.64
N ALA A 155 28.10 33.41 -7.02
CA ALA A 155 28.21 33.47 -5.57
C ALA A 155 26.91 34.08 -5.05
N THR A 156 26.18 33.29 -4.26
CA THR A 156 24.89 33.69 -3.69
C THR A 156 25.04 35.11 -3.20
N SER A 157 24.30 36.03 -3.82
CA SER A 157 24.21 37.41 -3.36
C SER A 157 24.06 37.35 -1.86
N SER A 158 24.93 38.06 -1.13
CA SER A 158 24.95 38.14 0.33
C SER A 158 23.53 37.97 0.87
N ASN A 159 23.31 36.89 1.64
CA ASN A 159 21.99 36.56 2.18
C ASN A 159 21.30 37.87 2.61
N PRO A 160 20.11 38.19 2.07
CA PRO A 160 19.42 39.40 2.50
C PRO A 160 19.37 39.37 4.03
N SER A 161 19.69 40.50 4.67
CA SER A 161 19.72 40.61 6.13
C SER A 161 18.44 39.99 6.67
N VAL A 162 18.57 38.86 7.36
CA VAL A 162 17.43 38.06 7.80
C VAL A 162 16.55 38.99 8.62
N ASN A 163 15.31 39.19 8.18
CA ASN A 163 14.40 40.13 8.83
C ASN A 163 14.30 39.73 10.32
N PRO A 164 14.71 40.60 11.26
CA PRO A 164 14.74 40.26 12.68
C PRO A 164 13.37 39.87 13.21
N GLU A 165 12.28 40.39 12.62
CA GLU A 165 10.90 40.01 12.98
C GLU A 165 10.60 38.55 12.64
N VAL A 166 11.16 38.03 11.54
CA VAL A 166 10.99 36.62 11.16
C VAL A 166 11.82 35.73 12.08
N LEU A 167 13.02 36.16 12.46
CA LEU A 167 13.83 35.44 13.44
C LEU A 167 13.16 35.42 14.81
N GLU A 168 12.64 36.56 15.26
CA GLU A 168 11.91 36.66 16.52
C GLU A 168 10.64 35.81 16.49
N ALA A 169 9.89 35.82 15.38
CA ALA A 169 8.76 34.92 15.18
C ALA A 169 9.20 33.44 15.24
N LEU A 170 10.29 33.06 14.59
CA LEU A 170 10.82 31.68 14.62
C LEU A 170 11.31 31.27 16.02
N TYR A 171 12.00 32.15 16.74
CA TYR A 171 12.43 31.93 18.13
C TYR A 171 11.26 31.95 19.12
N SER A 172 10.15 32.62 18.78
CA SER A 172 8.92 32.61 19.58
C SER A 172 8.14 31.29 19.47
N ILE A 173 8.41 30.46 18.45
CA ILE A 173 7.79 29.14 18.30
C ILE A 173 8.40 28.18 19.34
N LYS A 174 7.85 28.20 20.55
CA LYS A 174 8.26 27.31 21.65
C LYS A 174 7.76 25.88 21.49
N SER A 175 6.69 25.66 20.72
CA SER A 175 6.16 24.32 20.43
C SER A 175 5.70 24.22 18.98
N THR A 176 6.12 23.16 18.29
CA THR A 176 5.53 22.77 17.01
C THR A 176 4.50 21.66 17.26
N PRO A 177 3.38 21.63 16.50
CA PRO A 177 2.45 20.51 16.58
C PRO A 177 3.21 19.22 16.30
N PHE A 178 3.07 18.23 17.19
CA PHE A 178 3.84 16.99 17.17
C PHE A 178 3.83 16.33 15.78
N ALA A 179 2.68 16.34 15.09
CA ALA A 179 2.49 15.75 13.77
C ALA A 179 3.54 16.14 12.71
N ASN A 180 4.11 17.36 12.79
CA ASN A 180 5.11 17.87 11.84
C ASN A 180 6.51 18.01 12.47
N SER A 181 6.65 17.64 13.73
CA SER A 181 7.89 17.75 14.49
C SER A 181 8.94 16.72 14.05
N PHE A 182 10.20 17.05 14.29
CA PHE A 182 11.31 16.11 14.13
C PHE A 182 11.12 14.85 15.00
N LEU A 183 10.52 15.02 16.18
CA LEU A 183 10.21 13.95 17.11
C LEU A 183 9.20 12.95 16.53
N ALA A 184 8.19 13.41 15.78
CA ALA A 184 7.28 12.52 15.05
C ALA A 184 7.94 11.80 13.86
N ARG A 185 9.02 12.33 13.29
CA ARG A 185 9.79 11.58 12.27
C ARG A 185 10.68 10.51 12.90
N LEU A 186 11.22 10.78 14.10
CA LEU A 186 12.03 9.83 14.85
C LEU A 186 11.20 8.68 15.45
N HIS A 187 10.03 9.00 16.02
CA HIS A 187 9.19 8.01 16.71
C HIS A 187 8.03 7.47 15.86
N GLY A 188 7.93 7.93 14.61
CA GLY A 188 6.76 7.74 13.77
C GLY A 188 5.60 8.63 14.21
N GLN A 189 4.76 9.06 13.27
CA GLN A 189 3.48 9.65 13.64
C GLN A 189 2.69 8.57 14.38
N LYS A 190 2.57 8.70 15.71
CA LYS A 190 1.56 7.98 16.48
C LYS A 190 0.25 8.28 15.77
N ALA A 191 -0.34 7.27 15.13
CA ALA A 191 -1.51 7.46 14.28
C ALA A 191 -2.52 8.28 15.07
N LEU A 192 -2.79 9.50 14.60
CA LEU A 192 -3.79 10.35 15.21
C LEU A 192 -5.06 9.49 15.23
N LEU A 193 -5.63 9.32 16.43
CA LEU A 193 -6.90 8.62 16.57
C LEU A 193 -7.85 9.22 15.53
N PRO A 194 -8.57 8.40 14.75
CA PRO A 194 -9.47 8.91 13.74
C PRO A 194 -10.38 9.97 14.38
N GLU A 195 -10.47 11.15 13.77
CA GLU A 195 -11.44 12.16 14.18
C GLU A 195 -12.84 11.52 14.20
N GLY A 196 -13.56 11.68 15.32
CA GLY A 196 -14.84 11.01 15.54
C GLY A 196 -14.75 9.56 16.03
N LEU A 197 -13.72 9.20 16.79
CA LEU A 197 -13.60 7.88 17.42
C LEU A 197 -14.75 7.61 18.40
N LEU A 198 -15.47 6.51 18.16
CA LEU A 198 -16.58 6.03 19.00
C LEU A 198 -16.13 4.95 19.99
N GLY A 199 -15.15 4.13 19.60
CA GLY A 199 -14.65 3.04 20.44
C GLY A 199 -13.45 2.30 19.83
N ILE A 200 -12.68 1.62 20.67
CA ILE A 200 -11.56 0.76 20.28
C ILE A 200 -11.79 -0.61 20.88
N ASP A 201 -11.70 -1.64 20.05
CA ASP A 201 -11.88 -3.03 20.44
C ASP A 201 -10.61 -3.83 20.19
N TRP A 202 -10.03 -4.33 21.28
CA TRP A 202 -8.81 -5.16 21.29
C TRP A 202 -9.09 -6.65 21.40
N GLU A 203 -10.32 -7.02 21.77
CA GLU A 203 -10.70 -8.40 22.11
C GLU A 203 -11.16 -9.16 20.87
N THR A 204 -11.84 -8.46 19.95
CA THR A 204 -12.39 -9.09 18.76
C THR A 204 -11.31 -9.63 17.84
N ARG A 205 -11.36 -10.95 17.60
CA ARG A 205 -10.53 -11.67 16.62
C ARG A 205 -11.41 -12.19 15.50
N THR A 206 -11.06 -11.85 14.26
CA THR A 206 -11.79 -12.32 13.08
C THR A 206 -11.13 -13.53 12.45
N PRO A 207 -11.88 -14.37 11.71
CA PRO A 207 -11.29 -15.47 10.94
C PRO A 207 -10.18 -15.00 10.00
N TRP A 208 -10.34 -13.82 9.39
CA TRP A 208 -9.32 -13.21 8.56
C TRP A 208 -8.05 -12.82 9.33
N MET A 209 -8.18 -12.31 10.56
CA MET A 209 -7.02 -12.02 11.42
C MET A 209 -6.26 -13.29 11.79
N ASN A 210 -6.98 -14.37 12.10
CA ASN A 210 -6.37 -15.67 12.39
C ASN A 210 -5.64 -16.21 11.15
N LEU A 211 -6.29 -16.20 9.98
CA LEU A 211 -5.66 -16.63 8.73
C LEU A 211 -4.38 -15.84 8.42
N MET A 212 -4.39 -14.52 8.63
CA MET A 212 -3.22 -13.67 8.42
C MET A 212 -2.09 -13.95 9.42
N ASN A 213 -2.42 -14.39 10.63
CA ASN A 213 -1.43 -14.86 11.59
C ASN A 213 -0.89 -16.23 11.17
N ASP A 214 -1.75 -17.18 10.79
CA ASP A 214 -1.34 -18.50 10.32
C ASP A 214 -0.38 -18.44 9.12
N ILE A 215 -0.68 -17.57 8.15
CA ILE A 215 0.20 -17.32 6.99
C ILE A 215 1.57 -16.77 7.43
N ARG A 216 1.58 -15.87 8.41
CA ARG A 216 2.81 -15.28 8.94
C ARG A 216 3.62 -16.32 9.73
N ASP A 217 2.96 -17.12 10.54
CA ASP A 217 3.60 -18.16 11.34
C ASP A 217 4.21 -19.21 10.42
N HIS A 218 3.48 -19.65 9.39
CA HIS A 218 4.00 -20.53 8.35
C HIS A 218 5.24 -19.95 7.65
N TYR A 219 5.20 -18.66 7.27
CA TYR A 219 6.36 -17.99 6.65
C TYR A 219 7.56 -17.90 7.60
N SER A 220 7.30 -17.63 8.88
CA SER A 220 8.33 -17.54 9.93
C SER A 220 8.99 -18.89 10.18
N PHE A 221 8.22 -19.97 10.25
CA PHE A 221 8.76 -21.33 10.38
C PHE A 221 9.54 -21.77 9.15
N SER A 222 9.15 -21.29 7.95
CA SER A 222 9.84 -21.63 6.70
C SER A 222 11.17 -20.89 6.51
N HIS A 223 11.41 -19.78 7.21
CA HIS A 223 12.59 -18.94 7.05
C HIS A 223 13.15 -18.46 8.41
N PRO A 224 13.75 -19.36 9.22
CA PRO A 224 14.24 -19.02 10.55
C PRO A 224 15.39 -18.00 10.54
N ASP A 225 16.15 -17.91 9.45
CA ASP A 225 17.30 -17.01 9.32
C ASP A 225 16.93 -15.55 9.02
N ARG A 226 15.63 -15.26 8.78
CA ARG A 226 15.14 -13.90 8.50
C ARG A 226 14.45 -13.31 9.72
N GLU A 227 14.91 -12.14 10.13
CA GLU A 227 14.18 -11.32 11.11
C GLU A 227 12.80 -10.95 10.54
N CYS A 228 11.77 -11.66 11.00
CA CYS A 228 10.40 -11.30 10.70
C CYS A 228 9.99 -10.14 11.61
N PRO A 229 9.56 -8.99 11.06
CA PRO A 229 9.14 -7.87 11.88
C PRO A 229 7.97 -8.29 12.78
N ALA A 230 8.10 -8.02 14.08
CA ALA A 230 7.09 -8.34 15.08
C ALA A 230 5.76 -7.71 14.68
N ALA A 231 4.74 -8.55 14.48
CA ALA A 231 3.42 -8.08 14.12
C ALA A 231 2.72 -7.57 15.37
N GLU A 232 2.72 -6.25 15.55
CA GLU A 232 1.96 -5.62 16.62
C GLU A 232 0.46 -5.92 16.41
N PRO A 233 -0.23 -6.46 17.43
CA PRO A 233 -1.67 -6.65 17.37
C PRO A 233 -2.32 -5.28 17.18
N ALA A 234 -3.21 -5.16 16.20
CA ALA A 234 -3.98 -3.95 15.98
C ALA A 234 -5.44 -4.17 16.42
N PRO A 235 -6.09 -3.15 17.01
CA PRO A 235 -7.49 -3.23 17.36
C PRO A 235 -8.38 -2.93 16.16
N ILE A 236 -9.67 -3.21 16.30
CA ILE A 236 -10.71 -2.66 15.44
C ILE A 236 -11.16 -1.33 16.06
N THR A 237 -11.03 -0.26 15.28
CA THR A 237 -11.44 1.09 15.67
C THR A 237 -12.79 1.41 15.05
N TYR A 238 -13.74 1.87 15.86
CA TYR A 238 -15.03 2.37 15.39
C TYR A 238 -14.97 3.89 15.39
N SER A 239 -15.22 4.51 14.24
CA SER A 239 -15.23 5.97 14.06
C SER A 239 -16.47 6.41 13.29
N THR A 240 -16.71 7.71 13.25
CA THR A 240 -17.71 8.32 12.37
C THR A 240 -17.19 8.37 10.92
N LEU A 241 -18.09 8.60 9.97
CA LEU A 241 -17.77 8.67 8.55
C LEU A 241 -16.86 9.87 8.25
N GLN A 242 -15.74 9.61 7.57
CA GLN A 242 -14.84 10.64 7.04
C GLN A 242 -14.83 10.66 5.52
N ALA A 243 -14.57 11.83 4.92
CA ALA A 243 -14.50 11.97 3.47
C ALA A 243 -13.40 11.11 2.83
N SER A 244 -12.28 10.89 3.53
CA SER A 244 -11.17 10.04 3.08
C SER A 244 -11.55 8.55 2.95
N GLN A 245 -12.61 8.14 3.65
CA GLN A 245 -13.06 6.75 3.74
C GLN A 245 -14.12 6.39 2.68
N LEU A 246 -14.76 7.39 2.07
CA LEU A 246 -15.85 7.19 1.11
C LEU A 246 -15.52 6.21 -0.04
N PRO A 247 -14.36 6.27 -0.71
CA PRO A 247 -14.10 5.35 -1.82
C PRO A 247 -14.08 3.89 -1.39
N GLN A 248 -13.53 3.61 -0.20
CA GLN A 248 -13.50 2.26 0.35
C GLN A 248 -14.88 1.79 0.82
N ILE A 249 -15.72 2.70 1.33
CA ILE A 249 -17.09 2.41 1.74
C ILE A 249 -17.98 2.12 0.54
N ASN A 250 -17.89 2.94 -0.51
CA ASN A 250 -18.63 2.73 -1.74
C ASN A 250 -18.25 1.38 -2.38
N ASP A 251 -16.96 1.00 -2.39
CA ASP A 251 -16.53 -0.33 -2.83
C ASP A 251 -17.07 -1.47 -1.94
N LEU A 252 -17.05 -1.31 -0.62
CA LEU A 252 -17.59 -2.29 0.33
C LEU A 252 -19.10 -2.52 0.12
N LEU A 253 -19.85 -1.42 -0.02
CA LEU A 253 -21.30 -1.46 -0.23
C LEU A 253 -21.64 -2.03 -1.60
N ALA A 254 -20.91 -1.64 -2.65
CA ALA A 254 -21.11 -2.15 -4.00
C ALA A 254 -20.91 -3.67 -4.08
N ARG A 255 -19.94 -4.21 -3.32
CA ARG A 255 -19.71 -5.67 -3.24
C ARG A 255 -20.75 -6.41 -2.40
N SER A 256 -21.26 -5.77 -1.34
CA SER A 256 -22.20 -6.41 -0.40
C SER A 256 -23.65 -6.37 -0.88
N PHE A 257 -24.02 -5.32 -1.62
CA PHE A 257 -25.40 -5.06 -2.05
C PHE A 257 -25.50 -5.08 -3.59
N TRP A 258 -25.42 -3.92 -4.25
CA TRP A 258 -25.48 -3.78 -5.71
C TRP A 258 -24.51 -2.69 -6.20
N ALA A 259 -24.11 -2.75 -7.47
CA ALA A 259 -23.15 -1.81 -8.03
C ALA A 259 -23.73 -0.38 -8.15
N GLY A 260 -22.88 0.63 -7.99
CA GLY A 260 -23.26 2.03 -8.15
C GLY A 260 -23.87 2.70 -6.92
N ILE A 261 -23.70 2.11 -5.73
CA ILE A 261 -24.05 2.78 -4.47
C ILE A 261 -23.04 3.90 -4.20
N ASP A 262 -23.57 5.11 -4.03
CA ASP A 262 -22.83 6.26 -3.54
C ASP A 262 -23.49 6.76 -2.25
N VAL A 263 -22.69 6.89 -1.19
CA VAL A 263 -23.14 7.38 0.11
C VAL A 263 -22.50 8.71 0.48
N SER A 264 -22.01 9.47 -0.51
CA SER A 264 -21.45 10.81 -0.31
C SER A 264 -22.41 11.74 0.44
N ASP A 265 -23.72 11.63 0.19
CA ASP A 265 -24.78 12.37 0.89
C ASP A 265 -24.77 12.16 2.42
N SER A 266 -24.26 11.02 2.89
CA SER A 266 -24.21 10.70 4.33
C SER A 266 -23.22 11.57 5.11
N LEU A 267 -22.31 12.29 4.42
CA LEU A 267 -21.45 13.30 5.04
C LEU A 267 -22.20 14.59 5.39
N GLU A 268 -23.27 14.90 4.66
CA GLU A 268 -24.01 16.16 4.84
C GLU A 268 -24.96 16.09 6.04
N TYR A 269 -25.49 14.89 6.35
CA TYR A 269 -26.48 14.67 7.40
C TYR A 269 -25.89 14.25 8.75
N TRP A 270 -25.03 15.10 9.32
CA TRP A 270 -24.39 14.92 10.63
C TRP A 270 -23.84 13.49 10.85
N PRO A 271 -22.71 13.15 10.23
CA PRO A 271 -22.14 11.80 10.27
C PRO A 271 -21.83 11.34 11.70
N GLU A 272 -21.62 12.27 12.63
CA GLU A 272 -21.36 11.98 14.04
C GLU A 272 -22.47 11.21 14.77
N ARG A 273 -23.72 11.35 14.34
CA ARG A 273 -24.86 10.64 14.94
C ARG A 273 -25.49 9.60 14.03
N SER A 274 -25.23 9.71 12.73
CA SER A 274 -25.90 8.92 11.70
C SER A 274 -25.04 7.77 11.16
N THR A 275 -23.73 7.76 11.43
CA THR A 275 -22.81 6.80 10.79
C THR A 275 -21.83 6.17 11.79
N VAL A 276 -21.55 4.88 11.57
CA VAL A 276 -20.49 4.15 12.27
C VAL A 276 -19.68 3.39 11.24
N VAL A 277 -18.36 3.57 11.25
CA VAL A 277 -17.40 2.91 10.39
C VAL A 277 -16.47 2.08 11.25
N ALA A 278 -16.32 0.79 10.93
CA ALA A 278 -15.37 -0.10 11.56
C ALA A 278 -14.11 -0.21 10.69
N MET A 279 -12.96 0.13 11.26
CA MET A 279 -11.67 0.13 10.58
C MET A 279 -10.68 -0.78 11.31
N TYR A 280 -9.94 -1.56 10.53
CA TYR A 280 -8.80 -2.33 11.01
C TYR A 280 -7.52 -1.79 10.35
N LYS A 281 -6.62 -1.22 11.14
CA LYS A 281 -5.43 -0.49 10.66
C LYS A 281 -5.81 0.65 9.71
N LYS A 282 -5.76 0.40 8.39
CA LYS A 282 -6.11 1.37 7.33
C LYS A 282 -7.22 0.86 6.40
N ILE A 283 -7.79 -0.30 6.71
CA ILE A 283 -8.78 -0.99 5.88
C ILE A 283 -10.14 -0.86 6.55
N ILE A 284 -11.13 -0.45 5.77
CA ILE A 284 -12.52 -0.44 6.23
C ILE A 284 -13.07 -1.86 6.17
N VAL A 285 -13.58 -2.29 7.32
CA VAL A 285 -14.09 -3.63 7.55
C VAL A 285 -15.60 -3.64 7.65
N GLY A 286 -16.22 -2.56 8.09
CA GLY A 286 -17.67 -2.48 8.20
C GLY A 286 -18.17 -1.06 8.17
N VAL A 287 -19.43 -0.90 7.80
CA VAL A 287 -20.11 0.38 7.77
C VAL A 287 -21.58 0.21 8.16
N ALA A 288 -22.09 1.18 8.92
CA ALA A 288 -23.48 1.29 9.29
C ALA A 288 -23.93 2.75 9.11
N ILE A 289 -24.98 2.97 8.34
CA ILE A 289 -25.45 4.30 7.93
C ILE A 289 -26.94 4.43 8.19
N ILE A 290 -27.33 5.60 8.70
CA ILE A 290 -28.71 6.04 8.87
C ILE A 290 -28.97 7.18 7.89
N SER A 291 -30.11 7.17 7.20
CA SER A 291 -30.44 8.17 6.17
C SER A 291 -30.60 9.58 6.73
N SER A 292 -31.16 9.72 7.92
CA SER A 292 -31.50 11.01 8.52
C SER A 292 -31.63 10.90 10.04
N PRO A 293 -31.27 11.93 10.82
CA PRO A 293 -31.49 11.95 12.27
C PRO A 293 -32.98 12.12 12.66
N ILE A 294 -33.85 12.51 11.71
CA ILE A 294 -35.29 12.71 11.98
C ILE A 294 -36.05 11.39 11.87
N GLN A 295 -35.79 10.64 10.80
CA GLN A 295 -36.27 9.27 10.61
C GLN A 295 -35.04 8.36 10.66
N THR A 296 -34.84 7.71 11.80
CA THR A 296 -33.73 6.78 12.08
C THR A 296 -33.89 5.48 11.28
N TYR A 297 -33.89 5.62 9.96
CA TYR A 297 -33.93 4.55 8.99
C TYR A 297 -32.52 4.09 8.68
N ILE A 298 -32.19 2.85 9.06
CA ILE A 298 -30.88 2.25 8.76
C ILE A 298 -30.87 1.88 7.28
N THR A 299 -30.10 2.62 6.49
CA THR A 299 -29.99 2.44 5.04
C THR A 299 -29.10 1.27 4.70
N TYR A 300 -27.92 1.23 5.31
CA TYR A 300 -26.90 0.24 5.04
C TYR A 300 -26.28 -0.26 6.33
N LEU A 301 -26.14 -1.59 6.44
CA LEU A 301 -25.33 -2.25 7.45
C LEU A 301 -24.57 -3.37 6.74
N ALA A 302 -23.27 -3.21 6.60
CA ALA A 302 -22.42 -4.19 5.93
C ALA A 302 -21.13 -4.44 6.70
N VAL A 303 -20.69 -5.69 6.67
CA VAL A 303 -19.37 -6.12 7.12
C VAL A 303 -18.70 -6.82 5.95
N LYS A 304 -17.39 -6.63 5.82
CA LYS A 304 -16.57 -7.22 4.77
C LYS A 304 -16.56 -8.74 4.91
N ALA A 305 -16.81 -9.44 3.81
CA ALA A 305 -16.75 -10.89 3.79
C ALA A 305 -15.43 -11.42 4.38
N GLY A 306 -15.51 -12.44 5.24
CA GLY A 306 -14.36 -12.99 5.96
C GLY A 306 -14.05 -12.30 7.31
N TRP A 307 -14.69 -11.15 7.57
CA TRP A 307 -14.74 -10.51 8.88
C TRP A 307 -16.04 -10.81 9.63
N ASP A 308 -16.84 -11.71 9.07
CA ASP A 308 -18.09 -12.19 9.64
C ASP A 308 -17.85 -13.01 10.92
N LYS A 309 -18.92 -13.24 11.69
CA LYS A 309 -18.91 -13.99 12.97
C LYS A 309 -18.09 -13.38 14.11
N ALA A 310 -17.45 -12.24 13.88
CA ALA A 310 -16.69 -11.49 14.88
C ALA A 310 -17.54 -10.43 15.63
N GLN A 311 -18.87 -10.51 15.55
CA GLN A 311 -19.80 -9.56 16.21
C GLN A 311 -19.59 -8.07 15.85
N ILE A 312 -18.87 -7.75 14.78
CA ILE A 312 -18.63 -6.35 14.33
C ILE A 312 -19.95 -5.66 13.95
N ALA A 313 -20.87 -6.36 13.29
CA ALA A 313 -22.18 -5.79 12.99
C ALA A 313 -22.99 -5.47 14.26
N ARG A 314 -22.83 -6.29 15.30
CA ARG A 314 -23.48 -6.10 16.61
C ARG A 314 -22.91 -4.87 17.32
N THR A 315 -21.59 -4.71 17.37
CA THR A 315 -20.95 -3.55 17.99
C THR A 315 -21.29 -2.26 17.23
N MET A 316 -21.30 -2.26 15.90
CA MET A 316 -21.72 -1.10 15.11
C MET A 316 -23.17 -0.70 15.39
N LEU A 317 -24.09 -1.67 15.41
CA LEU A 317 -25.50 -1.41 15.70
C LEU A 317 -25.71 -0.92 17.14
N TYR A 318 -24.97 -1.47 18.10
CA TYR A 318 -24.95 -0.97 19.48
C TYR A 318 -24.52 0.49 19.55
N HIS A 319 -23.44 0.88 18.86
CA HIS A 319 -22.99 2.27 18.81
C HIS A 319 -24.04 3.18 18.17
N LEU A 320 -24.68 2.77 17.08
CA LEU A 320 -25.76 3.54 16.45
C LEU A 320 -26.94 3.79 17.39
N ILE A 321 -27.40 2.77 18.10
CA ILE A 321 -28.51 2.87 19.06
C ILE A 321 -28.10 3.77 20.23
N LYS A 322 -26.90 3.57 20.78
CA LYS A 322 -26.38 4.38 21.89
C LYS A 322 -26.28 5.87 21.56
N MET A 323 -25.97 6.22 20.31
CA MET A 323 -25.91 7.61 19.85
C MET A 323 -27.29 8.27 19.69
N ASN A 324 -28.37 7.48 19.55
CA ASN A 324 -29.73 8.00 19.36
C ASN A 324 -30.74 7.35 20.32
N PRO A 325 -30.64 7.62 21.65
CA PRO A 325 -31.40 6.91 22.69
C PRO A 325 -32.89 7.24 22.76
N THR A 326 -33.38 8.26 22.05
CA THR A 326 -34.79 8.69 22.10
C THR A 326 -35.56 8.42 20.81
N ARG A 327 -34.97 7.66 19.89
CA ARG A 327 -35.49 7.48 18.53
C ARG A 327 -35.78 6.01 18.25
N ASP A 328 -36.84 5.81 17.46
CA ASP A 328 -37.22 4.49 16.97
C ASP A 328 -36.46 4.15 15.70
N PHE A 329 -35.81 3.00 15.67
CA PHE A 329 -35.09 2.58 14.47
C PHE A 329 -36.01 1.80 13.54
N THR A 330 -35.94 2.09 12.24
CA THR A 330 -36.65 1.34 11.20
C THR A 330 -35.66 0.85 10.16
N LEU A 331 -35.90 -0.31 9.57
CA LEU A 331 -35.05 -0.84 8.51
C LEU A 331 -35.78 -1.89 7.68
N HIS A 332 -35.28 -2.13 6.46
CA HIS A 332 -35.72 -3.22 5.60
C HIS A 332 -34.65 -4.30 5.50
N VAL A 333 -35.07 -5.56 5.57
CA VAL A 333 -34.19 -6.73 5.38
C VAL A 333 -34.79 -7.65 4.34
N SER A 334 -33.97 -8.10 3.38
CA SER A 334 -34.39 -9.15 2.45
C SER A 334 -34.76 -10.43 3.19
N THR A 335 -35.81 -11.13 2.75
CA THR A 335 -36.29 -12.34 3.43
C THR A 335 -35.27 -13.49 3.48
N ASN A 336 -34.26 -13.47 2.61
CA ASN A 336 -33.20 -14.49 2.55
C ASN A 336 -31.90 -14.07 3.27
N ASN A 337 -31.90 -12.92 3.97
CA ASN A 337 -30.69 -12.42 4.63
C ASN A 337 -30.61 -12.93 6.08
N SER A 338 -29.47 -13.54 6.44
CA SER A 338 -29.17 -14.01 7.80
C SER A 338 -29.12 -12.90 8.84
N ALA A 339 -29.00 -11.63 8.41
CA ALA A 339 -29.02 -10.46 9.29
C ALA A 339 -30.32 -10.34 10.11
N MET A 340 -31.41 -10.99 9.69
CA MET A 340 -32.64 -11.08 10.48
C MET A 340 -32.42 -11.56 11.92
N LEU A 341 -31.50 -12.51 12.13
CA LEU A 341 -31.18 -13.03 13.46
C LEU A 341 -30.51 -11.96 14.33
N LEU A 342 -29.61 -11.17 13.76
CA LEU A 342 -28.93 -10.08 14.45
C LEU A 342 -29.95 -9.03 14.92
N TYR A 343 -30.85 -8.60 14.05
CA TYR A 343 -31.85 -7.60 14.40
C TYR A 343 -32.82 -8.11 15.47
N ASN A 344 -33.23 -9.38 15.39
CA ASN A 344 -34.07 -9.99 16.41
C ASN A 344 -33.39 -9.99 17.80
N GLN A 345 -32.08 -10.26 17.87
CA GLN A 345 -31.32 -10.20 19.14
C GLN A 345 -31.29 -8.80 19.76
N PHE A 346 -31.37 -7.74 18.95
CA PHE A 346 -31.50 -6.36 19.43
C PHE A 346 -32.93 -5.96 19.79
N GLY A 347 -33.92 -6.85 19.59
CA GLY A 347 -35.32 -6.59 19.90
C GLY A 347 -36.10 -5.90 18.77
N PHE A 348 -35.58 -5.87 17.54
CA PHE A 348 -36.35 -5.41 16.39
C PHE A 348 -37.54 -6.35 16.15
N LYS A 349 -38.73 -5.76 15.96
CA LYS A 349 -39.96 -6.49 15.65
C LYS A 349 -40.35 -6.27 14.20
N ALA A 350 -40.84 -7.31 13.53
CA ALA A 350 -41.39 -7.17 12.19
C ALA A 350 -42.75 -6.49 12.25
N GLU A 351 -42.88 -5.35 11.55
CA GLU A 351 -44.14 -4.60 11.44
C GLU A 351 -44.87 -4.90 10.13
N GLY A 352 -44.16 -5.31 9.08
CA GLY A 352 -44.78 -5.58 7.79
C GLY A 352 -43.92 -6.38 6.82
N PHE A 353 -44.56 -6.90 5.79
CA PHE A 353 -43.94 -7.56 4.65
C PHE A 353 -44.17 -6.72 3.39
N VAL A 354 -43.10 -6.39 2.69
CA VAL A 354 -43.13 -5.57 1.47
C VAL A 354 -42.66 -6.42 0.30
N ALA A 355 -43.59 -6.76 -0.59
CA ALA A 355 -43.28 -7.51 -1.80
C ALA A 355 -42.52 -6.64 -2.81
N ASN A 356 -41.56 -7.24 -3.51
CA ASN A 356 -40.79 -6.59 -4.59
C ASN A 356 -40.02 -5.31 -4.21
N PHE A 357 -39.75 -5.08 -2.93
CA PHE A 357 -38.98 -3.92 -2.45
C PHE A 357 -37.63 -3.76 -3.16
N TYR A 358 -36.88 -4.87 -3.33
CA TYR A 358 -35.56 -4.84 -3.97
C TYR A 358 -35.58 -5.04 -5.49
N SER A 359 -36.76 -5.11 -6.11
CA SER A 359 -36.88 -5.40 -7.56
C SER A 359 -36.24 -4.34 -8.46
N ALA A 360 -36.19 -3.09 -8.00
CA ALA A 360 -35.56 -1.99 -8.74
C ALA A 360 -34.02 -1.96 -8.62
N TYR A 361 -33.46 -2.63 -7.61
CA TYR A 361 -32.03 -2.59 -7.29
C TYR A 361 -31.31 -3.88 -7.68
N LEU A 362 -32.01 -5.02 -7.67
CA LEU A 362 -31.46 -6.33 -8.00
C LEU A 362 -31.68 -6.68 -9.47
N ASP A 363 -30.69 -7.34 -10.07
CA ASP A 363 -30.84 -7.96 -11.38
C ASP A 363 -32.04 -8.92 -11.39
N PRO A 364 -32.89 -8.91 -12.45
CA PRO A 364 -33.97 -9.86 -12.62
C PRO A 364 -33.60 -11.32 -12.35
N ASN A 365 -32.37 -11.72 -12.67
CA ASN A 365 -31.82 -13.08 -12.55
C ASN A 365 -31.10 -13.35 -11.21
N SER A 366 -31.05 -12.38 -10.29
CA SER A 366 -30.38 -12.54 -9.01
C SER A 366 -31.06 -13.62 -8.15
N ARG A 367 -30.24 -14.43 -7.46
CA ARG A 367 -30.72 -15.43 -6.48
C ARG A 367 -31.20 -14.81 -5.17
N ALA A 368 -30.98 -13.51 -4.97
CA ALA A 368 -31.43 -12.80 -3.77
C ALA A 368 -32.95 -12.56 -3.82
N SER A 369 -33.60 -12.65 -2.65
CA SER A 369 -35.04 -12.40 -2.56
C SER A 369 -35.35 -10.92 -2.78
N LYS A 370 -36.30 -10.64 -3.67
CA LYS A 370 -36.80 -9.29 -3.97
C LYS A 370 -37.72 -8.73 -2.89
N ASN A 371 -38.19 -9.59 -1.98
CA ASN A 371 -39.11 -9.23 -0.91
C ASN A 371 -38.35 -8.80 0.36
N ALA A 372 -38.96 -7.91 1.14
CA ALA A 372 -38.36 -7.40 2.36
C ALA A 372 -39.31 -7.47 3.57
N TYR A 373 -38.75 -7.67 4.76
CA TYR A 373 -39.42 -7.40 6.03
C TYR A 373 -39.10 -5.99 6.49
N MET A 374 -40.13 -5.25 6.87
CA MET A 374 -39.98 -3.98 7.57
C MET A 374 -39.87 -4.25 9.07
N LEU A 375 -38.72 -3.91 9.65
CA LEU A 375 -38.43 -4.08 11.06
C LEU A 375 -38.41 -2.72 11.77
N ARG A 376 -38.92 -2.70 13.00
CA ARG A 376 -38.85 -1.53 13.89
C ARG A 376 -38.36 -1.91 15.28
N LEU A 377 -37.44 -1.12 15.80
CA LEU A 377 -37.08 -1.10 17.20
C LEU A 377 -37.76 0.11 17.83
N ARG A 378 -38.69 -0.15 18.76
CA ARG A 378 -39.36 0.90 19.52
C ARG A 378 -38.58 1.12 20.80
N HIS A 379 -38.24 2.38 21.09
CA HIS A 379 -37.72 2.70 22.40
C HIS A 379 -38.88 2.69 23.40
N VAL A 380 -38.75 1.94 24.50
CA VAL A 380 -39.71 1.92 25.61
C VAL A 380 -39.41 3.08 26.55
#